data_AF-A0A536NLT9-F1
#
_entry.id   AF-A0A536NLT9-F1
#
_cell.length_a   1.000
_cell.length_b   1.000
_cell.length_c   1.000
_cell.angle_alpha   90.00
_cell.angle_beta   90.00
_cell.angle_gamma   90.00
#
_symmetry.space_group_name_H-M   'P 1'
#
loop_
_entity.id
_entity.type
_entity.pdbx_description
1 polymer ?
#
loop_
_entity_poly.entity_id
_entity_poly.type
_entity_poly.pdbx_seq_one_letter_code
_entity_poly.pdbx_strand_id
1 'polypeptide(L)'
;MKSAARPVLTTETRLGPGEVVGTGSQAAYRAVGELAGEPHVLRTELAGSDEPVQPRETIASLAHLTDLHVTDVQSPARFEWVNRYGQDPRFRELITMQRPQETLNAHATAAMLRTINNLDTVRLAVMTGDAIDNTQRNELANFLALLDGGLVRPDSGAPGYDGVQRADWPGEIYWKPDGLPRGDLFQSALGFPQHPGLLEEAMQPFRSEGIRVPWLGCYGNHEEVCQGVGVVSEVLARAMTGSRKAIEPPTGLDPEGVVELFVQHPEQFLAGASVEVAADPERRPISRAEFVDAHVRKGGHGFTTDAYYVHDEGAVRYITLDTVCDAGGADGSIDAAQLRWLERRLEEVHSSFQTRDGSNARTRNADRYVVILSHHGYDTLSNPRAESRADALLNLLLRFRNVVLWLNGHIHANRITPRSTSGGRHGFWEVTTSSLVDWPCQARLIELFQADGGKLGIACTMLDHDGEGLAGLHRELAGNVPVRGFDSGYSGTPLDRNAILVLPQPF
;
A
#
# COMPACT_ATOMS: atom_id res chain seq x y z
N MET A 1 -20.83 -20.41 -17.88
CA MET A 1 -19.84 -21.28 -17.21
C MET A 1 -18.88 -20.36 -16.50
N LYS A 2 -18.72 -20.47 -15.18
CA LYS A 2 -17.65 -19.74 -14.49
C LYS A 2 -16.33 -20.27 -15.06
N SER A 3 -15.49 -19.38 -15.58
CA SER A 3 -14.09 -19.73 -15.87
C SER A 3 -13.53 -20.42 -14.62
N ALA A 4 -12.84 -21.55 -14.79
CA ALA A 4 -12.15 -22.18 -13.66
C ALA A 4 -11.16 -21.12 -13.14
N ALA A 5 -11.38 -20.65 -11.90
CA ALA A 5 -10.58 -19.58 -11.33
C ALA A 5 -9.10 -20.00 -11.40
N ARG A 6 -8.27 -19.14 -12.01
CA ARG A 6 -6.82 -19.31 -11.95
C ARG A 6 -6.41 -19.44 -10.48
N PRO A 7 -5.54 -20.40 -10.13
CA PRO A 7 -5.02 -20.49 -8.78
C PRO A 7 -4.30 -19.18 -8.41
N VAL A 8 -4.76 -18.56 -7.34
CA VAL A 8 -4.39 -17.18 -6.92
C VAL A 8 -3.54 -17.16 -5.65
N LEU A 9 -3.32 -18.33 -5.05
CA LEU A 9 -2.40 -18.55 -3.96
C LEU A 9 -1.03 -18.92 -4.53
N THR A 10 -0.01 -18.19 -4.12
CA THR A 10 1.37 -18.44 -4.53
C THR A 10 1.92 -19.79 -4.09
N THR A 11 1.25 -20.49 -3.16
CA THR A 11 1.55 -21.89 -2.81
C THR A 11 1.32 -22.87 -3.96
N GLU A 12 0.42 -22.55 -4.88
CA GLU A 12 0.07 -23.40 -6.02
C GLU A 12 0.86 -22.99 -7.26
N THR A 13 0.91 -21.69 -7.56
CA THR A 13 1.60 -21.11 -8.71
C THR A 13 1.99 -19.69 -8.35
N ARG A 14 3.21 -19.26 -8.70
CA ARG A 14 3.65 -17.88 -8.51
C ARG A 14 3.96 -17.22 -9.85
N LEU A 15 3.85 -15.90 -9.90
CA LEU A 15 4.13 -15.13 -11.10
C LEU A 15 5.55 -14.56 -11.08
N GLY A 16 6.17 -14.45 -12.26
CA GLY A 16 7.52 -13.90 -12.42
C GLY A 16 7.85 -13.54 -13.87
N PRO A 17 9.11 -13.22 -14.18
CA PRO A 17 9.52 -12.87 -15.53
C PRO A 17 9.38 -14.07 -16.47
N GLY A 18 8.59 -13.90 -17.53
CA GLY A 18 8.36 -14.88 -18.57
C GLY A 18 9.23 -14.66 -19.82
N GLU A 19 8.69 -15.06 -20.97
CA GLU A 19 9.33 -14.89 -22.27
C GLU A 19 9.53 -13.43 -22.62
N VAL A 20 10.59 -13.15 -23.38
CA VAL A 20 10.82 -11.82 -23.95
C VAL A 20 9.84 -11.61 -25.11
N VAL A 21 9.00 -10.59 -25.00
CA VAL A 21 8.00 -10.22 -26.02
C VAL A 21 8.26 -8.86 -26.66
N GLY A 22 9.22 -8.10 -26.14
CA GLY A 22 9.72 -6.86 -26.72
C GLY A 22 11.20 -6.64 -26.42
N THR A 23 11.90 -5.92 -27.29
CA THR A 23 13.32 -5.61 -27.10
C THR A 23 13.56 -4.12 -27.34
N GLY A 24 14.06 -3.43 -26.33
CA GLY A 24 14.60 -2.09 -26.42
C GLY A 24 16.12 -2.07 -26.44
N SER A 25 16.71 -0.88 -26.58
CA SER A 25 18.17 -0.71 -26.64
C SER A 25 18.88 -0.93 -25.30
N GLN A 26 18.17 -0.89 -24.17
CA GLN A 26 18.73 -1.04 -22.83
C GLN A 26 18.24 -2.31 -22.12
N ALA A 27 16.97 -2.67 -22.32
CA ALA A 27 16.36 -3.84 -21.68
C ALA A 27 15.37 -4.55 -22.62
N ALA A 28 15.06 -5.79 -22.27
CA ALA A 28 13.98 -6.55 -22.88
C ALA A 28 12.70 -6.39 -22.07
N TYR A 29 11.56 -6.30 -22.75
CA TYR A 29 10.24 -6.37 -22.15
C TYR A 29 9.79 -7.83 -22.12
N ARG A 30 9.37 -8.28 -20.94
CA ARG A 30 8.99 -9.68 -20.67
C ARG A 30 7.51 -9.78 -20.36
N ALA A 31 6.87 -10.82 -20.88
CA ALA A 31 5.56 -11.21 -20.41
C ALA A 31 5.63 -11.68 -18.95
N VAL A 32 4.50 -11.72 -18.26
CA VAL A 32 4.39 -12.43 -16.97
C VAL A 32 4.29 -13.94 -17.23
N GLY A 33 5.19 -14.71 -16.62
CA GLY A 33 5.20 -16.16 -16.67
C GLY A 33 4.67 -16.79 -15.37
N GLU A 34 4.00 -17.93 -15.50
CA GLU A 34 3.68 -18.81 -14.38
C GLU A 34 4.90 -19.66 -14.01
N LEU A 35 5.24 -19.67 -12.73
CA LEU A 35 6.33 -20.42 -12.14
C LEU A 35 5.77 -21.39 -11.09
N ALA A 36 6.56 -22.40 -10.72
CA ALA A 36 6.20 -23.32 -9.65
C ALA A 36 5.85 -22.55 -8.35
N GLY A 37 4.77 -22.96 -7.70
CA GLY A 37 4.34 -22.40 -6.42
C GLY A 37 5.43 -22.49 -5.34
N GLU A 38 5.32 -21.64 -4.33
CA GLU A 38 6.26 -21.55 -3.23
C GLU A 38 5.59 -22.02 -1.91
N PRO A 39 6.10 -23.10 -1.27
CA PRO A 39 5.52 -23.60 -0.03
C PRO A 39 5.77 -22.63 1.13
N HIS A 40 5.00 -22.78 2.21
CA HIS A 40 5.28 -22.04 3.43
C HIS A 40 6.64 -22.41 4.02
N VAL A 41 7.44 -21.38 4.34
CA VAL A 41 8.66 -21.52 5.12
C VAL A 41 8.34 -21.34 6.60
N LEU A 42 8.75 -22.30 7.42
CA LEU A 42 8.59 -22.22 8.87
C LEU A 42 9.59 -21.22 9.48
N ARG A 43 9.10 -20.31 10.33
CA ARG A 43 9.89 -19.32 11.06
C ARG A 43 9.68 -19.44 12.57
N THR A 44 10.73 -19.87 13.28
CA THR A 44 10.73 -20.26 14.70
C THR A 44 11.52 -19.32 15.61
N GLU A 45 11.98 -18.18 15.09
CA GLU A 45 12.85 -17.22 15.80
C GLU A 45 12.28 -16.73 17.13
N LEU A 46 10.95 -16.74 17.28
CA LEU A 46 10.25 -16.39 18.52
C LEU A 46 9.73 -17.60 19.31
N ALA A 47 9.72 -18.81 18.73
CA ALA A 47 9.04 -19.99 19.26
C ALA A 47 9.83 -20.75 20.35
N GLY A 48 11.13 -20.46 20.52
CA GLY A 48 12.01 -21.16 21.46
C GLY A 48 12.28 -22.64 21.12
N SER A 49 11.83 -23.12 19.96
CA SER A 49 11.97 -24.49 19.45
C SER A 49 11.82 -24.48 17.93
N ASP A 50 12.70 -25.22 17.23
CA ASP A 50 12.68 -25.38 15.77
C ASP A 50 11.77 -26.52 15.28
N GLU A 51 11.01 -27.14 16.19
CA GLU A 51 10.10 -28.22 15.81
C GLU A 51 8.93 -27.69 14.95
N PRO A 52 8.59 -28.40 13.86
CA PRO A 52 7.40 -28.10 13.06
C PRO A 52 6.14 -28.07 13.92
N VAL A 53 5.22 -27.19 13.56
CA VAL A 53 3.94 -27.03 14.24
C VAL A 53 2.79 -27.52 13.38
N GLN A 54 1.78 -28.12 14.00
CA GLN A 54 0.56 -28.57 13.33
C GLN A 54 -0.62 -27.67 13.73
N PRO A 55 -1.35 -27.07 12.77
CA PRO A 55 -2.54 -26.29 13.05
C PRO A 55 -3.61 -27.13 13.79
N ARG A 56 -4.24 -26.53 14.80
CA ARG A 56 -5.33 -27.14 15.58
C ARG A 56 -6.65 -26.40 15.41
N GLU A 57 -6.64 -25.09 15.63
CA GLU A 57 -7.85 -24.27 15.60
C GLU A 57 -7.53 -22.89 14.99
N THR A 58 -8.30 -22.50 13.97
CA THR A 58 -8.20 -21.15 13.38
C THR A 58 -8.84 -20.12 14.31
N ILE A 59 -8.06 -19.11 14.68
CA ILE A 59 -8.48 -17.98 15.52
C ILE A 59 -9.04 -16.84 14.65
N ALA A 60 -8.33 -16.51 13.56
CA ALA A 60 -8.72 -15.47 12.62
C ALA A 60 -8.15 -15.75 11.22
N SER A 61 -8.86 -15.32 10.18
CA SER A 61 -8.41 -15.39 8.79
C SER A 61 -8.80 -14.09 8.09
N LEU A 62 -7.81 -13.35 7.61
CA LEU A 62 -7.99 -12.03 7.03
C LEU A 62 -7.13 -11.81 5.78
N ALA A 63 -7.64 -10.99 4.86
CA ALA A 63 -6.87 -10.47 3.74
C ALA A 63 -6.27 -9.11 4.10
N HIS A 64 -4.99 -8.92 3.82
CA HIS A 64 -4.25 -7.68 4.06
C HIS A 64 -3.86 -7.05 2.72
N LEU A 65 -4.34 -5.82 2.52
CA LEU A 65 -4.12 -4.94 1.39
C LEU A 65 -3.46 -3.65 1.90
N THR A 66 -2.68 -3.01 1.06
CA THR A 66 -2.05 -1.72 1.34
C THR A 66 -1.63 -1.06 0.04
N ASP A 67 -1.43 0.26 0.06
CA ASP A 67 -0.77 0.99 -1.03
C ASP A 67 -1.41 0.65 -2.39
N LEU A 68 -2.73 0.93 -2.49
CA LEU A 68 -3.51 0.73 -3.71
C LEU A 68 -3.25 1.84 -4.73
N HIS A 69 -3.00 3.07 -4.24
CA HIS A 69 -2.83 4.27 -5.05
C HIS A 69 -3.94 4.40 -6.10
N VAL A 70 -5.20 4.46 -5.65
CA VAL A 70 -6.32 4.83 -6.53
C VAL A 70 -6.10 6.29 -6.93
N THR A 71 -5.62 6.48 -8.15
CA THR A 71 -4.98 7.73 -8.58
C THR A 71 -5.80 8.44 -9.65
N ASP A 72 -5.92 9.77 -9.56
CA ASP A 72 -6.33 10.61 -10.68
C ASP A 72 -5.12 10.93 -11.57
N VAL A 73 -4.90 10.08 -12.55
CA VAL A 73 -3.78 10.14 -13.50
C VAL A 73 -3.82 11.38 -14.43
N GLN A 74 -4.92 12.13 -14.43
CA GLN A 74 -5.12 13.35 -15.22
C GLN A 74 -4.94 14.63 -14.39
N SER A 75 -4.72 14.49 -13.08
CA SER A 75 -4.58 15.63 -12.17
C SER A 75 -3.41 16.56 -12.55
N PRO A 76 -3.55 17.89 -12.46
CA PRO A 76 -2.45 18.82 -12.71
C PRO A 76 -1.30 18.70 -11.69
N ALA A 77 -1.60 18.22 -10.48
CA ALA A 77 -0.67 18.12 -9.36
C ALA A 77 -0.05 16.72 -9.24
N ARG A 78 0.35 16.12 -10.37
CA ARG A 78 1.03 14.82 -10.45
C ARG A 78 2.54 14.93 -10.55
N PHE A 79 3.06 16.13 -10.89
CA PHE A 79 4.49 16.44 -10.90
C PHE A 79 5.36 15.48 -11.73
N GLU A 80 4.81 14.88 -12.80
CA GLU A 80 5.45 13.75 -13.47
C GLU A 80 6.79 14.09 -14.11
N TRP A 81 7.02 15.37 -14.45
CA TRP A 81 8.28 15.82 -15.03
C TRP A 81 9.49 15.54 -14.12
N VAL A 82 9.27 15.37 -12.80
CA VAL A 82 10.29 14.98 -11.83
C VAL A 82 10.95 13.66 -12.23
N ASN A 83 10.24 12.76 -12.91
CA ASN A 83 10.79 11.49 -13.41
C ASN A 83 12.00 11.65 -14.36
N ARG A 84 12.21 12.83 -14.97
CA ARG A 84 13.43 13.12 -15.73
C ARG A 84 14.71 12.99 -14.90
N TYR A 85 14.60 13.17 -13.59
CA TYR A 85 15.70 13.11 -12.64
C TYR A 85 15.85 11.74 -11.99
N GLY A 86 15.25 10.67 -12.54
CA GLY A 86 15.29 9.32 -11.96
C GLY A 86 16.69 8.71 -11.78
N GLN A 87 17.73 9.29 -12.38
CA GLN A 87 19.14 8.89 -12.18
C GLN A 87 19.88 9.79 -11.18
N ASP A 88 19.25 10.85 -10.68
CA ASP A 88 19.82 11.76 -9.71
C ASP A 88 19.43 11.32 -8.29
N PRO A 89 20.39 10.89 -7.45
CA PRO A 89 20.09 10.38 -6.11
C PRO A 89 19.43 11.42 -5.20
N ARG A 90 19.54 12.72 -5.50
CA ARG A 90 18.92 13.80 -4.73
C ARG A 90 17.39 13.83 -4.88
N PHE A 91 16.87 13.26 -5.96
CA PHE A 91 15.44 13.16 -6.24
C PHE A 91 14.84 11.82 -5.79
N ARG A 92 15.64 10.90 -5.24
CA ARG A 92 15.22 9.51 -4.94
C ARG A 92 13.93 9.42 -4.12
N GLU A 93 13.72 10.33 -3.17
CA GLU A 93 12.52 10.35 -2.30
C GLU A 93 11.29 10.94 -2.98
N LEU A 94 11.45 11.60 -4.12
CA LEU A 94 10.38 12.09 -4.97
C LEU A 94 10.07 11.12 -6.13
N ILE A 95 10.80 10.00 -6.24
CA ILE A 95 10.63 9.06 -7.36
C ILE A 95 10.00 7.76 -6.86
N THR A 96 8.91 7.29 -7.48
CA THR A 96 8.39 7.67 -8.80
C THR A 96 7.09 8.47 -8.70
N MET A 97 6.99 9.58 -9.46
CA MET A 97 5.77 10.39 -9.55
C MET A 97 4.75 9.82 -10.55
N GLN A 98 5.23 9.05 -11.53
CA GLN A 98 4.41 8.44 -12.57
C GLN A 98 4.89 7.02 -12.87
N ARG A 99 3.95 6.10 -13.08
CA ARG A 99 4.20 4.71 -13.47
C ARG A 99 3.47 4.38 -14.78
N PRO A 100 4.08 3.66 -15.74
CA PRO A 100 3.42 3.26 -16.98
C PRO A 100 2.05 2.58 -16.81
N GLN A 101 1.88 1.82 -15.72
CA GLN A 101 0.68 1.04 -15.43
C GLN A 101 -0.42 1.77 -14.64
N GLU A 102 -0.19 2.98 -14.13
CA GLU A 102 -1.07 3.60 -13.12
C GLU A 102 -2.50 3.87 -13.61
N THR A 103 -2.68 4.08 -14.91
CA THR A 103 -4.00 4.18 -15.58
C THR A 103 -4.84 2.90 -15.39
N LEU A 104 -4.21 1.78 -15.10
CA LEU A 104 -4.84 0.47 -14.94
C LEU A 104 -5.04 0.07 -13.46
N ASN A 105 -4.59 0.89 -12.48
CA ASN A 105 -4.63 0.57 -11.04
C ASN A 105 -6.04 0.21 -10.54
N ALA A 106 -7.06 0.95 -10.99
CA ALA A 106 -8.45 0.69 -10.58
C ALA A 106 -8.93 -0.71 -11.01
N HIS A 107 -8.51 -1.17 -12.19
CA HIS A 107 -8.85 -2.49 -12.70
C HIS A 107 -8.08 -3.61 -11.96
N ALA A 108 -6.79 -3.39 -11.67
CA ALA A 108 -5.99 -4.30 -10.86
C ALA A 108 -6.56 -4.44 -9.43
N THR A 109 -6.99 -3.33 -8.83
CA THR A 109 -7.68 -3.31 -7.54
C THR A 109 -8.97 -4.12 -7.59
N ALA A 110 -9.84 -3.87 -8.56
CA ALA A 110 -11.09 -4.62 -8.72
C ALA A 110 -10.84 -6.13 -8.91
N ALA A 111 -9.78 -6.51 -9.64
CA ALA A 111 -9.37 -7.90 -9.80
C ALA A 111 -8.90 -8.52 -8.48
N MET A 112 -8.11 -7.80 -7.68
CA MET A 112 -7.69 -8.27 -6.36
C MET A 112 -8.88 -8.49 -5.43
N LEU A 113 -9.87 -7.60 -5.43
CA LEU A 113 -11.08 -7.75 -4.63
C LEU A 113 -11.88 -8.99 -5.05
N ARG A 114 -12.01 -9.26 -6.36
CA ARG A 114 -12.64 -10.50 -6.85
C ARG A 114 -11.88 -11.74 -6.40
N THR A 115 -10.54 -11.72 -6.44
CA THR A 115 -9.71 -12.79 -5.89
C THR A 115 -10.03 -13.05 -4.43
N ILE A 116 -10.01 -12.01 -3.59
CA ILE A 116 -10.30 -12.14 -2.16
C ILE A 116 -11.71 -12.67 -1.92
N ASN A 117 -12.70 -12.19 -2.68
CA ASN A 117 -14.09 -12.65 -2.60
C ASN A 117 -14.30 -14.12 -2.96
N ASN A 118 -13.33 -14.76 -3.62
CA ASN A 118 -13.37 -16.19 -3.95
C ASN A 118 -12.65 -17.05 -2.91
N LEU A 119 -12.05 -16.46 -1.87
CA LEU A 119 -11.43 -17.18 -0.76
C LEU A 119 -12.45 -17.37 0.36
N ASP A 120 -13.04 -18.57 0.43
CA ASP A 120 -14.08 -18.90 1.43
C ASP A 120 -13.60 -18.85 2.89
N THR A 121 -12.29 -18.85 3.13
CA THR A 121 -11.69 -18.81 4.47
C THR A 121 -11.60 -17.41 5.04
N VAL A 122 -11.51 -16.38 4.20
CA VAL A 122 -11.38 -14.98 4.64
C VAL A 122 -12.66 -14.54 5.35
N ARG A 123 -12.50 -13.88 6.50
CA ARG A 123 -13.62 -13.36 7.31
C ARG A 123 -13.56 -11.85 7.52
N LEU A 124 -12.39 -11.25 7.32
CA LEU A 124 -12.13 -9.83 7.47
C LEU A 124 -11.11 -9.40 6.42
N ALA A 125 -11.17 -8.16 5.96
CA ALA A 125 -10.08 -7.54 5.23
C ALA A 125 -9.53 -6.33 5.97
N VAL A 126 -8.26 -6.02 5.74
CA VAL A 126 -7.60 -4.85 6.30
C VAL A 126 -6.88 -4.11 5.19
N MET A 127 -7.08 -2.80 5.12
CA MET A 127 -6.41 -1.87 4.22
C MET A 127 -5.52 -0.93 5.03
N THR A 128 -4.20 -1.11 5.00
CA THR A 128 -3.25 -0.38 5.86
C THR A 128 -2.80 0.98 5.31
N GLY A 129 -3.68 1.73 4.65
CA GLY A 129 -3.40 3.10 4.20
C GLY A 129 -2.80 3.18 2.79
N ASP A 130 -2.66 4.42 2.29
CA ASP A 130 -2.33 4.73 0.90
C ASP A 130 -3.33 4.09 -0.08
N ALA A 131 -4.60 4.31 0.23
CA ALA A 131 -5.72 3.95 -0.61
C ALA A 131 -5.84 4.86 -1.84
N ILE A 132 -5.60 6.15 -1.64
CA ILE A 132 -5.53 7.17 -2.70
C ILE A 132 -4.09 7.65 -2.86
N ASP A 133 -3.82 8.59 -3.78
CA ASP A 133 -2.44 8.97 -4.09
C ASP A 133 -2.11 10.44 -3.85
N ASN A 134 -3.08 11.34 -4.05
CA ASN A 134 -2.82 12.76 -4.11
C ASN A 134 -3.79 13.58 -3.25
N THR A 135 -4.31 12.95 -2.18
CA THR A 135 -5.30 13.50 -1.25
C THR A 135 -6.56 14.06 -1.93
N GLN A 136 -6.98 13.53 -3.09
CA GLN A 136 -8.08 14.13 -3.86
C GLN A 136 -9.44 13.48 -3.58
N ARG A 137 -10.52 14.28 -3.65
CA ARG A 137 -11.88 13.80 -3.39
C ARG A 137 -12.37 12.80 -4.44
N ASN A 138 -12.04 12.98 -5.71
CA ASN A 138 -12.38 12.04 -6.78
C ASN A 138 -11.69 10.68 -6.59
N GLU A 139 -10.44 10.68 -6.14
CA GLU A 139 -9.72 9.46 -5.76
C GLU A 139 -10.43 8.73 -4.62
N LEU A 140 -10.80 9.44 -3.54
CA LEU A 140 -11.53 8.86 -2.41
C LEU A 140 -12.88 8.27 -2.86
N ALA A 141 -13.60 8.96 -3.75
CA ALA A 141 -14.86 8.47 -4.29
C ALA A 141 -14.68 7.16 -5.08
N ASN A 142 -13.62 7.07 -5.90
CA ASN A 142 -13.29 5.86 -6.65
C ASN A 142 -12.85 4.72 -5.73
N PHE A 143 -12.04 5.00 -4.72
CA PHE A 143 -11.61 4.02 -3.73
C PHE A 143 -12.81 3.40 -2.98
N LEU A 144 -13.73 4.24 -2.47
CA LEU A 144 -14.94 3.73 -1.81
C LEU A 144 -15.87 2.99 -2.78
N ALA A 145 -15.98 3.44 -4.03
CA ALA A 145 -16.74 2.70 -5.05
C ALA A 145 -16.10 1.34 -5.40
N LEU A 146 -14.77 1.23 -5.33
CA LEU A 146 -14.05 -0.03 -5.51
C LEU A 146 -14.33 -0.98 -4.35
N LEU A 147 -14.11 -0.56 -3.10
CA LEU A 147 -14.17 -1.45 -1.92
C LEU A 147 -15.61 -1.71 -1.45
N ASP A 148 -16.49 -0.72 -1.41
CA ASP A 148 -17.88 -0.92 -0.98
C ASP A 148 -18.78 -1.42 -2.11
N GLY A 149 -18.25 -1.46 -3.34
CA GLY A 149 -19.01 -1.71 -4.55
C GLY A 149 -19.75 -0.47 -5.04
N GLY A 150 -19.84 -0.33 -6.35
CA GLY A 150 -20.34 0.91 -6.94
C GLY A 150 -19.83 1.12 -8.35
N LEU A 151 -20.10 2.31 -8.88
CA LEU A 151 -19.63 2.73 -10.19
C LEU A 151 -18.34 3.53 -10.02
N VAL A 152 -17.23 2.95 -10.48
CA VAL A 152 -15.90 3.56 -10.53
C VAL A 152 -15.79 4.40 -11.80
N ARG A 153 -15.20 5.58 -11.70
CA ARG A 153 -14.99 6.53 -12.80
C ARG A 153 -13.52 6.93 -12.84
N PRO A 154 -12.67 6.18 -13.56
CA PRO A 154 -11.25 6.50 -13.64
C PRO A 154 -10.98 7.86 -14.30
N ASP A 155 -11.82 8.27 -15.25
CA ASP A 155 -11.73 9.56 -15.94
C ASP A 155 -12.06 10.77 -15.04
N SER A 156 -11.37 11.89 -15.26
CA SER A 156 -11.55 13.15 -14.53
C SER A 156 -11.43 14.38 -15.46
N GLY A 157 -12.10 15.47 -15.11
CA GLY A 157 -12.18 16.65 -15.98
C GLY A 157 -13.12 16.46 -17.17
N ALA A 158 -12.58 16.60 -18.40
CA ALA A 158 -13.36 16.43 -19.63
C ALA A 158 -13.30 14.96 -20.09
N PRO A 159 -14.34 14.45 -20.80
CA PRO A 159 -14.35 13.06 -21.25
C PRO A 159 -13.12 12.65 -22.06
N GLY A 160 -12.49 11.56 -21.65
CA GLY A 160 -11.32 10.95 -22.28
C GLY A 160 -10.01 11.26 -21.56
N TYR A 161 -9.01 10.41 -21.79
CA TYR A 161 -7.72 10.53 -21.10
C TYR A 161 -6.97 11.83 -21.45
N ASP A 162 -6.69 12.64 -20.43
CA ASP A 162 -5.98 13.92 -20.53
C ASP A 162 -4.70 13.96 -19.66
N GLY A 163 -3.76 13.03 -19.90
CA GLY A 163 -2.53 12.90 -19.12
C GLY A 163 -1.26 12.64 -19.95
N VAL A 164 -0.15 12.39 -19.26
CA VAL A 164 1.19 12.32 -19.86
C VAL A 164 1.40 11.18 -20.86
N GLN A 165 0.53 10.16 -20.84
CA GLN A 165 0.59 9.00 -21.74
C GLN A 165 -0.09 9.25 -23.09
N ARG A 166 -0.71 10.43 -23.31
CA ARG A 166 -1.33 10.79 -24.59
C ARG A 166 -0.28 10.75 -25.70
N ALA A 167 -0.67 10.28 -26.89
CA ALA A 167 0.21 10.16 -28.05
C ALA A 167 0.90 11.48 -28.43
N ASP A 168 0.21 12.60 -28.29
CA ASP A 168 0.68 13.95 -28.64
C ASP A 168 1.32 14.71 -27.46
N TRP A 169 1.46 14.09 -26.28
CA TRP A 169 2.02 14.75 -25.11
C TRP A 169 3.47 15.18 -25.35
N PRO A 170 3.90 16.39 -24.92
CA PRO A 170 5.29 16.82 -25.09
C PRO A 170 6.31 15.94 -24.34
N GLY A 171 7.44 15.64 -25.00
CA GLY A 171 8.54 14.86 -24.42
C GLY A 171 8.38 13.34 -24.62
N GLU A 172 9.45 12.60 -24.33
CA GLU A 172 9.59 11.17 -24.67
C GLU A 172 9.77 10.27 -23.44
N ILE A 173 9.71 10.83 -22.23
CA ILE A 173 10.07 10.10 -21.00
C ILE A 173 8.95 9.22 -20.42
N TYR A 174 7.74 9.23 -21.01
CA TYR A 174 6.59 8.47 -20.55
C TYR A 174 6.21 7.42 -21.59
N TRP A 175 5.70 6.28 -21.14
CA TRP A 175 5.16 5.27 -22.05
C TRP A 175 3.84 5.76 -22.67
N LYS A 176 3.80 5.83 -24.01
CA LYS A 176 2.64 6.27 -24.78
C LYS A 176 2.07 5.08 -25.58
N PRO A 177 1.12 4.31 -25.00
CA PRO A 177 0.58 3.11 -25.65
C PRO A 177 -0.05 3.39 -27.03
N ASP A 178 -0.69 4.54 -27.18
CA ASP A 178 -1.34 5.00 -28.41
C ASP A 178 -0.41 5.79 -29.36
N GLY A 179 0.85 5.97 -28.97
CA GLY A 179 1.84 6.76 -29.70
C GLY A 179 2.45 6.07 -30.91
N LEU A 180 3.33 6.78 -31.62
CA LEU A 180 4.11 6.21 -32.73
C LEU A 180 5.05 5.09 -32.22
N PRO A 181 5.34 4.06 -33.04
CA PRO A 181 6.23 2.98 -32.63
C PRO A 181 7.62 3.52 -32.30
N ARG A 182 8.15 3.17 -31.12
CA ARG A 182 9.45 3.67 -30.61
C ARG A 182 9.50 5.19 -30.45
N GLY A 183 8.36 5.86 -30.33
CA GLY A 183 8.25 7.31 -30.16
C GLY A 183 8.50 7.81 -28.73
N ASP A 184 8.79 6.91 -27.80
CA ASP A 184 9.14 7.22 -26.41
C ASP A 184 10.24 6.29 -25.87
N LEU A 185 10.81 6.64 -24.72
CA LEU A 185 11.91 5.91 -24.09
C LEU A 185 11.49 4.52 -23.57
N PHE A 186 10.24 4.34 -23.13
CA PHE A 186 9.77 3.03 -22.67
C PHE A 186 9.72 2.04 -23.84
N GLN A 187 9.23 2.47 -25.00
CA GLN A 187 9.20 1.63 -26.20
C GLN A 187 10.62 1.42 -26.78
N SER A 188 11.36 2.51 -27.00
CA SER A 188 12.65 2.45 -27.71
C SER A 188 13.78 1.84 -26.86
N ALA A 189 13.84 2.15 -25.57
CA ALA A 189 14.90 1.69 -24.68
C ALA A 189 14.53 0.43 -23.87
N LEU A 190 13.26 0.28 -23.49
CA LEU A 190 12.81 -0.81 -22.61
C LEU A 190 11.94 -1.86 -23.30
N GLY A 191 11.55 -1.64 -24.56
CA GLY A 191 10.78 -2.59 -25.36
C GLY A 191 9.30 -2.67 -25.01
N PHE A 192 8.75 -1.69 -24.28
CA PHE A 192 7.33 -1.65 -23.96
C PHE A 192 6.46 -1.69 -25.23
N PRO A 193 5.30 -2.37 -25.20
CA PRO A 193 4.46 -2.53 -26.38
C PRO A 193 3.71 -1.25 -26.73
N GLN A 194 3.28 -1.15 -28.00
CA GLN A 194 2.15 -0.29 -28.35
C GLN A 194 0.85 -0.98 -27.98
N HIS A 195 -0.15 -0.23 -27.57
CA HIS A 195 -1.49 -0.74 -27.30
C HIS A 195 -2.56 0.31 -27.68
N PRO A 196 -2.83 0.52 -28.98
CA PRO A 196 -3.84 1.47 -29.42
C PRO A 196 -5.22 1.17 -28.81
N GLY A 197 -5.91 2.21 -28.34
CA GLY A 197 -7.19 2.16 -27.63
C GLY A 197 -7.09 1.94 -26.12
N LEU A 198 -5.89 1.67 -25.57
CA LEU A 198 -5.74 1.31 -24.16
C LEU A 198 -6.25 2.40 -23.21
N LEU A 199 -5.86 3.64 -23.44
CA LEU A 199 -6.21 4.74 -22.55
C LEU A 199 -7.71 5.04 -22.61
N GLU A 200 -8.34 4.92 -23.78
CA GLU A 200 -9.79 5.06 -23.93
C GLU A 200 -10.54 3.95 -23.17
N GLU A 201 -10.06 2.70 -23.25
CA GLU A 201 -10.63 1.55 -22.53
C GLU A 201 -10.47 1.71 -21.02
N ALA A 202 -9.28 2.08 -20.54
CA ALA A 202 -8.97 2.24 -19.12
C ALA A 202 -9.75 3.37 -18.46
N MET A 203 -10.14 4.41 -19.22
CA MET A 203 -10.93 5.52 -18.70
C MET A 203 -12.44 5.24 -18.66
N GLN A 204 -12.91 4.12 -19.24
CA GLN A 204 -14.34 3.80 -19.19
C GLN A 204 -14.82 3.53 -17.76
N PRO A 205 -16.00 4.04 -17.37
CA PRO A 205 -16.57 3.75 -16.08
C PRO A 205 -16.99 2.27 -15.99
N PHE A 206 -16.73 1.63 -14.86
CA PHE A 206 -17.07 0.22 -14.63
C PHE A 206 -17.64 -0.01 -13.23
N ARG A 207 -18.40 -1.11 -13.05
CA ARG A 207 -18.95 -1.46 -11.73
C ARG A 207 -17.99 -2.37 -10.98
N SER A 208 -17.61 -2.00 -9.76
CA SER A 208 -16.95 -2.90 -8.82
C SER A 208 -18.00 -3.72 -8.06
N GLU A 209 -17.67 -4.98 -7.78
CA GLU A 209 -18.48 -5.84 -6.91
C GLU A 209 -18.35 -5.47 -5.43
N GLY A 210 -17.31 -4.71 -5.06
CA GLY A 210 -16.93 -4.51 -3.67
C GLY A 210 -16.30 -5.75 -3.04
N ILE A 211 -15.77 -5.59 -1.83
CA ILE A 211 -15.35 -6.70 -0.99
C ILE A 211 -16.55 -7.25 -0.21
N ARG A 212 -16.67 -8.57 -0.12
CA ARG A 212 -17.85 -9.26 0.45
C ARG A 212 -17.74 -9.52 1.96
N VAL A 213 -16.56 -9.34 2.52
CA VAL A 213 -16.31 -9.41 3.96
C VAL A 213 -16.23 -8.00 4.54
N PRO A 214 -16.49 -7.80 5.84
CA PRO A 214 -16.17 -6.54 6.50
C PRO A 214 -14.70 -6.16 6.28
N TRP A 215 -14.41 -4.86 6.24
CA TRP A 215 -13.04 -4.39 6.11
C TRP A 215 -12.71 -3.26 7.07
N LEU A 216 -11.44 -3.17 7.47
CA LEU A 216 -10.89 -2.14 8.35
C LEU A 216 -9.92 -1.25 7.56
N GLY A 217 -10.04 0.07 7.69
CA GLY A 217 -9.15 1.03 7.03
C GLY A 217 -8.12 1.67 7.97
N CYS A 218 -6.97 2.04 7.44
CA CYS A 218 -5.98 2.91 8.09
C CYS A 218 -5.82 4.20 7.27
N TYR A 219 -5.34 5.25 7.92
CA TYR A 219 -4.97 6.50 7.28
C TYR A 219 -3.46 6.47 6.94
N GLY A 220 -3.10 6.69 5.68
CA GLY A 220 -1.74 6.72 5.16
C GLY A 220 -1.31 8.14 4.75
N ASN A 221 -0.02 8.31 4.43
CA ASN A 221 0.52 9.62 4.08
C ASN A 221 -0.06 10.16 2.77
N HIS A 222 -0.45 9.31 1.81
CA HIS A 222 -1.08 9.77 0.57
C HIS A 222 -2.52 10.28 0.75
N GLU A 223 -3.17 9.96 1.87
CA GLU A 223 -4.43 10.60 2.25
C GLU A 223 -4.24 12.03 2.80
N GLU A 224 -3.06 12.37 3.31
CA GLU A 224 -2.76 13.65 3.97
C GLU A 224 -2.00 14.63 3.07
N VAL A 225 -0.99 14.15 2.37
CA VAL A 225 -0.05 14.98 1.60
C VAL A 225 -0.03 14.58 0.13
N CYS A 226 0.19 15.55 -0.77
CA CYS A 226 0.22 15.30 -2.20
C CYS A 226 1.42 14.41 -2.55
N GLN A 227 1.18 13.40 -3.39
CA GLN A 227 2.16 12.37 -3.75
C GLN A 227 2.78 11.67 -2.53
N GLY A 228 2.08 11.65 -1.39
CA GLY A 228 2.60 11.08 -0.14
C GLY A 228 3.74 11.87 0.50
N VAL A 229 4.05 13.08 0.04
CA VAL A 229 5.23 13.83 0.49
C VAL A 229 4.95 15.31 0.75
N GLY A 230 4.27 16.02 -0.16
CA GLY A 230 4.13 17.48 -0.15
C GLY A 230 2.92 18.00 0.62
N VAL A 231 3.13 18.99 1.49
CA VAL A 231 2.04 19.65 2.23
C VAL A 231 1.11 20.40 1.27
N VAL A 232 -0.20 20.19 1.42
CA VAL A 232 -1.18 20.84 0.56
C VAL A 232 -1.48 22.27 1.02
N SER A 233 -0.82 23.24 0.39
CA SER A 233 -1.12 24.66 0.57
C SER A 233 -2.43 25.07 -0.12
N GLU A 234 -3.02 26.21 0.27
CA GLU A 234 -4.18 26.75 -0.45
C GLU A 234 -3.88 27.05 -1.93
N VAL A 235 -2.63 27.38 -2.25
CA VAL A 235 -2.17 27.62 -3.62
C VAL A 235 -2.17 26.30 -4.39
N LEU A 236 -1.61 25.23 -3.81
CA LEU A 236 -1.62 23.91 -4.42
C LEU A 236 -3.06 23.38 -4.58
N ALA A 237 -3.93 23.54 -3.58
CA ALA A 237 -5.33 23.13 -3.64
C ALA A 237 -6.09 23.76 -4.82
N ARG A 238 -5.83 25.05 -5.10
CA ARG A 238 -6.38 25.73 -6.29
C ARG A 238 -5.78 25.19 -7.58
N ALA A 239 -4.48 24.87 -7.59
CA ALA A 239 -3.83 24.31 -8.77
C ALA A 239 -4.33 22.89 -9.11
N MET A 240 -4.58 22.04 -8.10
CA MET A 240 -5.14 20.70 -8.24
C MET A 240 -6.46 20.68 -9.01
N THR A 241 -7.32 21.67 -8.79
CA THR A 241 -8.63 21.78 -9.47
C THR A 241 -8.57 22.55 -10.80
N GLY A 242 -7.42 23.16 -11.10
CA GLY A 242 -7.23 24.02 -12.26
C GLY A 242 -6.92 23.28 -13.56
N SER A 243 -6.56 24.05 -14.59
CA SER A 243 -6.30 23.57 -15.94
C SER A 243 -4.83 23.60 -16.34
N ARG A 244 -3.90 23.89 -15.42
CA ARG A 244 -2.47 24.08 -15.75
C ARG A 244 -1.64 22.92 -15.24
N LYS A 245 -1.18 22.05 -16.14
CA LYS A 245 -0.32 20.90 -15.81
C LYS A 245 1.11 21.19 -16.22
N ALA A 246 2.02 21.25 -15.24
CA ALA A 246 3.43 21.52 -15.48
C ALA A 246 4.09 20.33 -16.19
N ILE A 247 4.87 20.64 -17.23
CA ILE A 247 5.62 19.67 -18.04
C ILE A 247 7.12 19.88 -17.95
N GLU A 248 7.58 20.97 -17.34
CA GLU A 248 8.99 21.32 -17.17
C GLU A 248 9.26 21.76 -15.73
N PRO A 249 10.51 21.61 -15.22
CA PRO A 249 10.90 22.16 -13.94
C PRO A 249 10.73 23.70 -13.91
N PRO A 250 10.54 24.30 -12.72
CA PRO A 250 10.65 25.74 -12.57
C PRO A 250 12.08 26.21 -12.95
N THR A 251 12.17 27.43 -13.47
CA THR A 251 13.47 28.01 -13.84
C THR A 251 14.36 28.16 -12.61
N GLY A 252 15.58 27.62 -12.66
CA GLY A 252 16.54 27.74 -11.57
C GLY A 252 16.30 26.79 -10.39
N LEU A 253 15.53 25.71 -10.58
CA LEU A 253 15.38 24.66 -9.57
C LEU A 253 16.76 24.16 -9.11
N ASP A 254 17.03 24.27 -7.81
CA ASP A 254 18.22 23.70 -7.18
C ASP A 254 17.96 22.24 -6.83
N PRO A 255 18.74 21.28 -7.37
CA PRO A 255 18.65 19.89 -6.94
C PRO A 255 19.03 19.69 -5.46
N GLU A 256 19.86 20.57 -4.89
CA GLU A 256 20.17 20.52 -3.47
C GLU A 256 18.97 20.96 -2.64
N GLY A 257 18.56 20.15 -1.67
CA GLY A 257 17.38 20.42 -0.85
C GLY A 257 16.04 20.29 -1.58
N VAL A 258 16.02 19.73 -2.81
CA VAL A 258 14.81 19.61 -3.63
C VAL A 258 13.68 18.85 -2.93
N VAL A 259 14.01 17.84 -2.12
CA VAL A 259 13.03 17.10 -1.32
C VAL A 259 12.37 18.01 -0.29
N GLU A 260 13.15 18.79 0.48
CA GLU A 260 12.59 19.73 1.46
C GLU A 260 11.73 20.79 0.78
N LEU A 261 12.18 21.29 -0.38
CA LEU A 261 11.42 22.24 -1.17
C LEU A 261 10.08 21.65 -1.61
N PHE A 262 10.05 20.39 -2.07
CA PHE A 262 8.80 19.71 -2.44
C PHE A 262 7.90 19.47 -1.23
N VAL A 263 8.47 19.10 -0.08
CA VAL A 263 7.67 18.85 1.13
C VAL A 263 6.95 20.13 1.57
N GLN A 264 7.65 21.26 1.65
CA GLN A 264 7.07 22.50 2.19
C GLN A 264 6.34 23.35 1.14
N HIS A 265 6.79 23.30 -0.11
CA HIS A 265 6.36 24.18 -1.19
C HIS A 265 6.13 23.44 -2.52
N PRO A 266 5.30 22.38 -2.54
CA PRO A 266 5.05 21.62 -3.76
C PRO A 266 4.45 22.48 -4.88
N GLU A 267 3.71 23.55 -4.56
CA GLU A 267 3.19 24.47 -5.59
C GLU A 267 4.27 25.11 -6.47
N GLN A 268 5.51 25.24 -5.99
CA GLN A 268 6.61 25.79 -6.77
C GLN A 268 7.01 24.87 -7.94
N PHE A 269 6.76 23.56 -7.82
CA PHE A 269 7.01 22.58 -8.87
C PHE A 269 6.02 22.69 -10.04
N LEU A 270 4.98 23.52 -9.88
CA LEU A 270 4.00 23.82 -10.94
C LEU A 270 4.34 25.09 -11.74
N ALA A 271 5.42 25.80 -11.40
CA ALA A 271 5.76 27.10 -12.00
C ALA A 271 6.53 27.02 -13.32
N GLY A 272 6.91 25.81 -13.78
CA GLY A 272 7.55 25.62 -15.07
C GLY A 272 6.62 25.78 -16.28
N ALA A 273 7.13 25.45 -17.47
CA ALA A 273 6.28 25.40 -18.66
C ALA A 273 5.15 24.39 -18.45
N SER A 274 3.99 24.69 -19.02
CA SER A 274 2.75 23.94 -18.77
C SER A 274 1.95 23.74 -20.03
N VAL A 275 1.14 22.69 -20.05
CA VAL A 275 0.04 22.55 -21.01
C VAL A 275 -1.30 22.79 -20.31
N GLU A 276 -2.32 23.02 -21.13
CA GLU A 276 -3.70 23.10 -20.65
C GLU A 276 -4.30 21.68 -20.58
N VAL A 277 -4.94 21.38 -19.46
CA VAL A 277 -5.74 20.17 -19.24
C VAL A 277 -7.13 20.57 -18.74
N ALA A 278 -8.11 19.68 -18.85
CA ALA A 278 -9.44 19.97 -18.34
C ALA A 278 -9.43 20.19 -16.81
N ALA A 279 -10.03 21.29 -16.35
CA ALA A 279 -10.22 21.55 -14.93
C ALA A 279 -11.30 20.61 -14.33
N ASP A 280 -11.18 20.30 -13.05
CA ASP A 280 -12.13 19.44 -12.35
C ASP A 280 -12.26 19.90 -10.88
N PRO A 281 -13.45 20.34 -10.41
CA PRO A 281 -13.64 20.70 -9.01
C PRO A 281 -13.57 19.49 -8.04
N GLU A 282 -13.76 18.26 -8.52
CA GLU A 282 -13.69 17.04 -7.72
C GLU A 282 -12.23 16.66 -7.37
N ARG A 283 -11.25 17.28 -8.03
CA ARG A 283 -9.82 17.19 -7.69
C ARG A 283 -9.42 17.94 -6.42
N ARG A 284 -10.36 18.60 -5.74
CA ARG A 284 -10.06 19.32 -4.49
C ARG A 284 -9.44 18.38 -3.46
N PRO A 285 -8.53 18.87 -2.62
CA PRO A 285 -8.01 18.06 -1.53
C PRO A 285 -9.11 17.73 -0.52
N ILE A 286 -8.93 16.61 0.17
CA ILE A 286 -9.74 16.21 1.32
C ILE A 286 -9.00 16.52 2.62
N SER A 287 -9.76 16.70 3.70
CA SER A 287 -9.21 16.68 5.05
C SER A 287 -9.29 15.28 5.67
N ARG A 288 -8.48 15.01 6.70
CA ARG A 288 -8.58 13.81 7.54
C ARG A 288 -10.01 13.57 8.05
N ALA A 289 -10.69 14.63 8.49
CA ALA A 289 -12.08 14.55 8.96
C ALA A 289 -13.04 14.12 7.83
N GLU A 290 -12.87 14.64 6.61
CA GLU A 290 -13.67 14.22 5.46
C GLU A 290 -13.40 12.76 5.07
N PHE A 291 -12.15 12.30 5.17
CA PHE A 291 -11.81 10.89 4.95
C PHE A 291 -12.54 9.99 5.95
N VAL A 292 -12.41 10.28 7.25
CA VAL A 292 -13.09 9.54 8.33
C VAL A 292 -14.61 9.56 8.14
N ASP A 293 -15.19 10.74 7.90
CA ASP A 293 -16.64 10.90 7.69
C ASP A 293 -17.16 10.09 6.50
N ALA A 294 -16.38 10.01 5.42
CA ALA A 294 -16.75 9.23 4.24
C ALA A 294 -16.84 7.73 4.56
N HIS A 295 -15.92 7.21 5.38
CA HIS A 295 -15.95 5.82 5.85
C HIS A 295 -17.10 5.56 6.83
N VAL A 296 -17.34 6.48 7.77
CA VAL A 296 -18.46 6.38 8.73
C VAL A 296 -19.80 6.27 8.01
N ARG A 297 -20.02 7.06 6.94
CA ARG A 297 -21.24 6.99 6.11
C ARG A 297 -21.40 5.66 5.37
N LYS A 298 -20.33 4.85 5.28
CA LYS A 298 -20.27 3.57 4.58
C LYS A 298 -20.18 2.36 5.51
N GLY A 299 -20.39 2.55 6.81
CA GLY A 299 -20.35 1.47 7.81
C GLY A 299 -19.16 1.59 8.77
N GLY A 300 -18.41 2.69 8.75
CA GLY A 300 -17.29 2.96 9.66
C GLY A 300 -15.98 2.39 9.14
N HIS A 301 -15.96 1.11 8.76
CA HIS A 301 -14.74 0.40 8.36
C HIS A 301 -13.64 0.54 9.42
N GLY A 302 -14.07 0.45 10.69
CA GLY A 302 -13.27 0.70 11.88
C GLY A 302 -13.26 2.14 12.39
N PHE A 303 -13.39 3.13 11.49
CA PHE A 303 -13.42 4.54 11.88
C PHE A 303 -14.71 4.92 12.63
N THR A 304 -14.56 5.86 13.57
CA THR A 304 -15.68 6.43 14.35
C THR A 304 -15.61 7.95 14.37
N THR A 305 -14.62 8.51 15.05
CA THR A 305 -14.35 9.96 15.12
C THR A 305 -12.93 10.32 14.76
N ASP A 306 -11.98 9.41 15.01
CA ASP A 306 -10.55 9.61 14.84
C ASP A 306 -9.97 8.60 13.84
N ALA A 307 -8.75 8.86 13.37
CA ALA A 307 -8.03 8.01 12.42
C ALA A 307 -7.36 6.77 13.07
N TYR A 308 -7.35 6.69 14.40
CA TYR A 308 -6.91 5.52 15.17
C TYR A 308 -8.05 4.99 16.05
N TYR A 309 -8.18 3.67 16.16
CA TYR A 309 -9.34 3.04 16.80
C TYR A 309 -9.05 1.59 17.22
N VAL A 310 -10.02 1.01 17.92
CA VAL A 310 -10.02 -0.42 18.30
C VAL A 310 -11.21 -1.11 17.66
N HIS A 311 -10.99 -2.29 17.10
CA HIS A 311 -12.03 -3.17 16.60
C HIS A 311 -11.84 -4.58 17.19
N ASP A 312 -12.89 -5.13 17.78
CA ASP A 312 -12.89 -6.43 18.42
C ASP A 312 -13.70 -7.42 17.56
N GLU A 313 -13.07 -8.51 17.11
CA GLU A 313 -13.73 -9.57 16.31
C GLU A 313 -13.28 -10.93 16.86
N GLY A 314 -14.25 -11.73 17.31
CA GLY A 314 -13.97 -13.01 17.97
C GLY A 314 -13.00 -12.86 19.17
N ALA A 315 -11.91 -13.63 19.15
CA ALA A 315 -10.87 -13.62 20.18
C ALA A 315 -9.74 -12.59 19.91
N VAL A 316 -9.85 -11.80 18.84
CA VAL A 316 -8.82 -10.86 18.40
C VAL A 316 -9.28 -9.42 18.65
N ARG A 317 -8.35 -8.61 19.14
CA ARG A 317 -8.42 -7.15 19.17
C ARG A 317 -7.50 -6.58 18.11
N TYR A 318 -8.06 -5.86 17.16
CA TYR A 318 -7.35 -5.05 16.19
C TYR A 318 -7.21 -3.64 16.72
N ILE A 319 -5.99 -3.10 16.75
CA ILE A 319 -5.72 -1.72 17.13
C ILE A 319 -5.08 -1.02 15.95
N THR A 320 -5.82 -0.10 15.35
CA THR A 320 -5.35 0.72 14.24
C THR A 320 -4.71 1.99 14.77
N LEU A 321 -3.50 2.29 14.31
CA LEU A 321 -2.72 3.47 14.65
C LEU A 321 -2.72 4.45 13.48
N ASP A 322 -2.77 5.74 13.81
CA ASP A 322 -2.52 6.83 12.88
C ASP A 322 -1.04 7.19 13.00
N THR A 323 -0.27 6.86 11.96
CA THR A 323 1.17 7.07 11.93
C THR A 323 1.58 8.19 10.99
N VAL A 324 0.64 8.97 10.47
CA VAL A 324 0.91 10.03 9.50
C VAL A 324 1.52 11.26 10.17
N CYS A 325 2.39 11.96 9.45
CA CYS A 325 2.99 13.22 9.89
C CYS A 325 2.40 14.40 9.12
N ASP A 326 1.62 15.24 9.80
CA ASP A 326 0.97 16.41 9.21
C ASP A 326 1.96 17.47 8.68
N ALA A 327 3.22 17.42 9.11
CA ALA A 327 4.29 18.30 8.64
C ALA A 327 4.90 17.88 7.28
N GLY A 328 4.39 16.79 6.68
CA GLY A 328 4.82 16.26 5.39
C GLY A 328 6.07 15.38 5.43
N GLY A 329 6.49 14.92 4.25
CA GLY A 329 7.44 13.83 4.08
C GLY A 329 6.76 12.46 4.02
N ALA A 330 7.47 11.49 3.47
CA ALA A 330 6.98 10.12 3.32
C ALA A 330 6.89 9.39 4.67
N ASP A 331 7.94 9.47 5.49
CA ASP A 331 8.01 8.73 6.75
C ASP A 331 6.93 9.16 7.75
N GLY A 332 6.58 8.23 8.63
CA GLY A 332 5.57 8.43 9.67
C GLY A 332 6.13 8.94 11.00
N SER A 333 5.20 9.23 11.91
CA SER A 333 5.48 9.57 13.30
C SER A 333 4.36 9.07 14.21
N ILE A 334 4.57 9.07 15.52
CA ILE A 334 3.51 8.80 16.50
C ILE A 334 3.70 9.69 17.70
N ASP A 335 2.62 10.31 18.18
CA ASP A 335 2.72 11.25 19.30
C ASP A 335 2.60 10.56 20.68
N ALA A 336 2.91 11.33 21.73
CA ALA A 336 2.83 10.82 23.09
C ALA A 336 1.38 10.57 23.57
N ALA A 337 0.37 11.22 22.95
CA ALA A 337 -1.03 11.05 23.32
C ALA A 337 -1.58 9.72 22.83
N GLN A 338 -1.28 9.35 21.58
CA GLN A 338 -1.63 8.08 20.97
C GLN A 338 -0.90 6.93 21.66
N LEU A 339 0.37 7.07 22.04
CA LEU A 339 1.07 6.05 22.85
C LEU A 339 0.38 5.80 24.20
N ARG A 340 -0.04 6.87 24.91
CA ARG A 340 -0.80 6.72 26.17
C ARG A 340 -2.17 6.10 25.92
N TRP A 341 -2.81 6.41 24.80
CA TRP A 341 -4.08 5.79 24.42
C TRP A 341 -3.89 4.30 24.14
N LEU A 342 -2.88 3.93 23.36
CA LEU A 342 -2.54 2.55 23.00
C LEU A 342 -2.27 1.72 24.25
N GLU A 343 -1.47 2.23 25.20
CA GLU A 343 -1.22 1.54 26.46
C GLU A 343 -2.53 1.20 27.20
N ARG A 344 -3.47 2.14 27.30
CA ARG A 344 -4.78 1.88 27.93
C ARG A 344 -5.59 0.83 27.16
N ARG A 345 -5.58 0.87 25.82
CA ARG A 345 -6.30 -0.11 24.98
C ARG A 345 -5.70 -1.51 25.08
N LEU A 346 -4.39 -1.62 25.31
CA LEU A 346 -3.72 -2.88 25.60
C LEU A 346 -4.09 -3.40 26.99
N GLU A 347 -4.02 -2.55 28.03
CA GLU A 347 -4.35 -2.94 29.41
C GLU A 347 -5.75 -3.58 29.54
N GLU A 348 -6.72 -3.12 28.75
CA GLU A 348 -8.10 -3.65 28.72
C GLU A 348 -8.23 -5.13 28.35
N VAL A 349 -7.24 -5.72 27.66
CA VAL A 349 -7.30 -7.10 27.14
C VAL A 349 -6.09 -7.95 27.57
N HIS A 350 -5.45 -7.57 28.67
CA HIS A 350 -4.33 -8.29 29.24
C HIS A 350 -4.58 -8.60 30.71
N SER A 351 -4.61 -9.89 31.04
CA SER A 351 -4.65 -10.37 32.43
C SER A 351 -3.31 -10.16 33.14
N SER A 352 -2.21 -10.07 32.39
CA SER A 352 -0.86 -9.78 32.89
C SER A 352 -0.02 -9.04 31.85
N PHE A 353 0.79 -8.07 32.27
CA PHE A 353 1.72 -7.35 31.40
C PHE A 353 2.87 -6.73 32.20
N GLN A 354 3.93 -6.30 31.51
CA GLN A 354 5.05 -5.60 32.14
C GLN A 354 4.75 -4.10 32.26
N THR A 355 4.88 -3.53 33.45
CA THR A 355 4.74 -2.08 33.69
C THR A 355 6.01 -1.34 33.25
N ARG A 356 5.92 -0.01 33.17
CA ARG A 356 7.03 0.86 32.73
C ARG A 356 8.29 0.76 33.59
N ASP A 357 8.16 0.40 34.87
CA ASP A 357 9.26 0.17 35.81
C ASP A 357 9.84 -1.26 35.73
N GLY A 358 9.32 -2.09 34.81
CA GLY A 358 9.76 -3.47 34.61
C GLY A 358 9.07 -4.50 35.50
N SER A 359 8.19 -4.09 36.43
CA SER A 359 7.42 -5.01 37.27
C SER A 359 6.32 -5.72 36.45
N ASN A 360 5.75 -6.81 36.99
CA ASN A 360 4.61 -7.49 36.35
C ASN A 360 3.31 -7.04 37.02
N ALA A 361 2.42 -6.42 36.24
CA ALA A 361 1.05 -6.16 36.66
C ALA A 361 0.16 -7.38 36.38
N ARG A 362 -0.82 -7.61 37.25
CA ARG A 362 -1.93 -8.55 37.04
C ARG A 362 -3.25 -7.82 37.15
N THR A 363 -4.19 -8.13 36.27
CA THR A 363 -5.53 -7.54 36.22
C THR A 363 -6.59 -8.64 36.32
N ARG A 364 -7.87 -8.26 36.28
CA ARG A 364 -9.00 -9.20 36.13
C ARG A 364 -9.54 -9.22 34.69
N ASN A 365 -8.82 -8.60 33.77
CA ASN A 365 -9.25 -8.49 32.38
C ASN A 365 -9.09 -9.83 31.68
N ALA A 366 -9.98 -10.11 30.73
CA ALA A 366 -9.88 -11.29 29.89
C ALA A 366 -8.83 -11.05 28.79
N ASP A 367 -8.04 -12.08 28.51
CA ASP A 367 -7.04 -12.00 27.46
C ASP A 367 -7.68 -12.07 26.06
N ARG A 368 -7.14 -11.28 25.13
CA ARG A 368 -7.37 -11.38 23.68
C ARG A 368 -6.04 -11.34 22.96
N TYR A 369 -5.96 -11.99 21.80
CA TYR A 369 -4.86 -11.75 20.85
C TYR A 369 -4.95 -10.32 20.35
N VAL A 370 -3.82 -9.63 20.21
CA VAL A 370 -3.76 -8.25 19.72
C VAL A 370 -2.98 -8.20 18.41
N VAL A 371 -3.62 -7.61 17.40
CA VAL A 371 -3.04 -7.28 16.10
C VAL A 371 -2.97 -5.77 15.96
N ILE A 372 -1.78 -5.24 15.73
CA ILE A 372 -1.56 -3.82 15.45
C ILE A 372 -1.67 -3.59 13.94
N LEU A 373 -2.37 -2.53 13.55
CA LEU A 373 -2.51 -2.09 12.16
C LEU A 373 -1.98 -0.67 12.06
N SER A 374 -1.13 -0.39 11.07
CA SER A 374 -0.69 0.98 10.77
C SER A 374 -0.21 1.06 9.32
N HIS A 375 -0.10 2.28 8.78
CA HIS A 375 0.52 2.45 7.47
C HIS A 375 2.05 2.26 7.55
N HIS A 376 2.72 3.07 8.37
CA HIS A 376 4.16 2.98 8.62
C HIS A 376 4.52 1.85 9.59
N GLY A 377 5.60 1.14 9.31
CA GLY A 377 6.23 0.17 10.21
C GLY A 377 7.30 0.81 11.10
N TYR A 378 7.97 0.01 11.93
CA TYR A 378 8.97 0.52 12.87
C TYR A 378 10.12 1.28 12.18
N ASP A 379 10.62 0.74 11.06
CA ASP A 379 11.77 1.32 10.35
C ASP A 379 11.42 2.61 9.58
N THR A 380 10.14 2.96 9.47
CA THR A 380 9.64 4.15 8.75
C THR A 380 8.87 5.12 9.63
N LEU A 381 8.93 4.93 10.96
CA LEU A 381 8.51 5.92 11.97
C LEU A 381 9.67 6.88 12.30
N SER A 382 10.28 7.44 11.26
CA SER A 382 11.53 8.20 11.30
C SER A 382 11.41 9.62 10.77
N ASN A 383 10.19 10.16 10.62
CA ASN A 383 10.00 11.47 10.02
C ASN A 383 10.82 12.56 10.76
N PRO A 384 11.73 13.27 10.07
CA PRO A 384 12.63 14.23 10.71
C PRO A 384 11.93 15.50 11.21
N ARG A 385 10.65 15.70 10.83
CA ARG A 385 9.84 16.86 11.21
C ARG A 385 9.01 16.62 12.47
N ALA A 386 9.07 15.42 13.04
CA ALA A 386 8.39 15.04 14.27
C ALA A 386 9.36 14.45 15.31
N GLU A 387 8.91 14.36 16.55
CA GLU A 387 9.68 13.66 17.59
C GLU A 387 9.77 12.17 17.28
N SER A 388 10.99 11.62 17.26
CA SER A 388 11.18 10.19 17.06
C SER A 388 10.69 9.39 18.27
N ARG A 389 9.69 8.53 18.03
CA ARG A 389 9.06 7.69 19.06
C ARG A 389 8.89 6.23 18.63
N ALA A 390 9.56 5.78 17.56
CA ALA A 390 9.54 4.39 17.09
C ALA A 390 9.97 3.40 18.18
N ASP A 391 11.09 3.68 18.87
CA ASP A 391 11.56 2.89 20.00
C ASP A 391 10.56 2.86 21.15
N ALA A 392 9.91 3.99 21.43
CA ALA A 392 8.92 4.07 22.50
C ALA A 392 7.67 3.22 22.17
N LEU A 393 7.23 3.21 20.92
CA LEU A 393 6.16 2.34 20.44
C LEU A 393 6.56 0.87 20.54
N LEU A 394 7.72 0.49 20.00
CA LEU A 394 8.21 -0.89 20.02
C LEU A 394 8.33 -1.41 21.47
N ASN A 395 8.95 -0.63 22.35
CA ASN A 395 9.08 -0.99 23.76
C ASN A 395 7.73 -1.08 24.47
N LEU A 396 6.76 -0.21 24.11
CA LEU A 396 5.40 -0.31 24.61
C LEU A 396 4.75 -1.63 24.19
N LEU A 397 4.75 -1.96 22.89
CA LEU A 397 4.15 -3.19 22.36
C LEU A 397 4.78 -4.45 22.98
N LEU A 398 6.10 -4.49 23.12
CA LEU A 398 6.80 -5.63 23.70
C LEU A 398 6.37 -5.92 25.14
N ARG A 399 6.00 -4.92 25.94
CA ARG A 399 5.55 -5.14 27.33
C ARG A 399 4.28 -5.99 27.46
N PHE A 400 3.53 -6.14 26.37
CA PHE A 400 2.22 -6.79 26.30
C PHE A 400 2.31 -8.06 25.46
N ARG A 401 2.36 -9.23 26.13
CA ARG A 401 2.59 -10.52 25.46
C ARG A 401 1.50 -10.94 24.49
N ASN A 402 0.29 -10.41 24.63
CA ASN A 402 -0.80 -10.77 23.74
C ASN A 402 -0.73 -9.99 22.43
N VAL A 403 0.17 -9.02 22.29
CA VAL A 403 0.54 -8.48 20.97
C VAL A 403 1.31 -9.56 20.24
N VAL A 404 0.74 -10.06 19.15
CA VAL A 404 1.27 -11.21 18.40
C VAL A 404 1.65 -10.86 16.96
N LEU A 405 1.06 -9.80 16.42
CA LEU A 405 1.21 -9.40 15.03
C LEU A 405 1.10 -7.88 14.88
N TRP A 406 1.93 -7.31 14.02
CA TRP A 406 1.82 -5.94 13.51
C TRP A 406 1.82 -5.98 11.98
N LEU A 407 0.72 -5.55 11.35
CA LEU A 407 0.56 -5.45 9.90
C LEU A 407 0.77 -4.01 9.43
N ASN A 408 1.58 -3.80 8.39
CA ASN A 408 1.83 -2.50 7.78
C ASN A 408 2.15 -2.54 6.27
N GLY A 409 2.34 -1.37 5.67
CA GLY A 409 2.64 -1.18 4.23
C GLY A 409 3.78 -0.20 3.99
N HIS A 410 3.54 0.84 3.18
CA HIS A 410 4.39 2.02 2.95
C HIS A 410 5.66 1.80 2.12
N ILE A 411 6.41 0.73 2.36
CA ILE A 411 7.70 0.49 1.67
C ILE A 411 7.55 -0.23 0.33
N HIS A 412 6.32 -0.57 -0.08
CA HIS A 412 5.95 -1.29 -1.30
C HIS A 412 6.57 -2.69 -1.44
N ALA A 413 7.20 -3.22 -0.39
CA ALA A 413 7.93 -4.48 -0.41
C ALA A 413 7.41 -5.46 0.65
N ASN A 414 7.50 -6.76 0.34
CA ASN A 414 7.22 -7.80 1.34
C ASN A 414 8.40 -7.94 2.30
N ARG A 415 8.12 -7.83 3.60
CA ARG A 415 9.12 -8.00 4.67
C ARG A 415 8.48 -8.62 5.92
N ILE A 416 9.16 -9.56 6.57
CA ILE A 416 8.75 -10.12 7.86
C ILE A 416 9.90 -10.02 8.86
N THR A 417 9.68 -9.30 9.95
CA THR A 417 10.69 -9.04 11.00
C THR A 417 10.20 -9.52 12.36
N PRO A 418 10.94 -10.40 13.07
CA PRO A 418 10.65 -10.72 14.45
C PRO A 418 11.04 -9.55 15.36
N ARG A 419 10.09 -9.02 16.13
CA ARG A 419 10.33 -7.98 17.14
C ARG A 419 10.35 -8.62 18.52
N SER A 420 11.48 -8.58 19.22
CA SER A 420 11.65 -9.26 20.52
C SER A 420 12.30 -8.38 21.56
N THR A 421 12.15 -8.75 22.83
CA THR A 421 12.86 -8.08 23.92
C THR A 421 14.34 -8.40 23.94
N SER A 422 15.12 -7.54 24.60
CA SER A 422 16.52 -7.82 24.95
C SER A 422 16.62 -9.19 25.64
N GLY A 423 17.21 -10.17 24.95
CA GLY A 423 17.33 -11.56 25.39
C GLY A 423 16.36 -12.57 24.74
N GLY A 424 15.50 -12.15 23.81
CA GLY A 424 14.73 -13.03 22.93
C GLY A 424 13.64 -13.87 23.61
N ARG A 425 13.25 -13.54 24.86
CA ARG A 425 12.33 -14.37 25.65
C ARG A 425 10.85 -14.24 25.25
N HIS A 426 10.48 -13.14 24.61
CA HIS A 426 9.16 -12.93 24.03
C HIS A 426 9.24 -11.87 22.92
N GLY A 427 8.25 -11.86 22.05
CA GLY A 427 8.16 -10.94 20.94
C GLY A 427 6.87 -11.13 20.15
N PHE A 428 6.77 -10.40 19.04
CA PHE A 428 5.70 -10.48 18.07
C PHE A 428 6.27 -10.34 16.65
N TRP A 429 5.47 -10.67 15.65
CA TRP A 429 5.87 -10.57 14.25
C TRP A 429 5.40 -9.23 13.66
N GLU A 430 6.31 -8.49 13.03
CA GLU A 430 5.97 -7.37 12.15
C GLU A 430 5.99 -7.85 10.69
N VAL A 431 4.89 -7.66 9.98
CA VAL A 431 4.68 -8.12 8.61
C VAL A 431 4.28 -6.93 7.74
N THR A 432 5.13 -6.63 6.78
CA THR A 432 4.90 -5.63 5.75
C THR A 432 4.49 -6.30 4.46
N THR A 433 3.37 -5.84 3.88
CA THR A 433 2.86 -6.35 2.60
C THR A 433 3.26 -5.40 1.47
N SER A 434 3.62 -5.96 0.30
CA SER A 434 3.92 -5.15 -0.89
C SER A 434 2.70 -4.36 -1.35
N SER A 435 2.94 -3.28 -2.09
CA SER A 435 1.86 -2.49 -2.68
C SER A 435 1.16 -3.24 -3.83
N LEU A 436 -0.03 -2.77 -4.19
CA LEU A 436 -0.68 -3.23 -5.41
C LEU A 436 -0.13 -2.50 -6.64
N VAL A 437 0.42 -1.30 -6.47
CA VAL A 437 0.84 -0.42 -7.58
C VAL A 437 2.20 -0.76 -8.18
N ASP A 438 3.14 -1.28 -7.38
CA ASP A 438 4.46 -1.72 -7.84
C ASP A 438 4.53 -3.26 -7.87
N TRP A 439 5.43 -3.82 -8.69
CA TRP A 439 5.65 -5.26 -8.69
C TRP A 439 6.04 -5.72 -7.27
N PRO A 440 5.42 -6.78 -6.72
CA PRO A 440 4.68 -7.84 -7.40
C PRO A 440 3.15 -7.66 -7.57
N CYS A 441 2.57 -6.54 -7.17
CA CYS A 441 1.12 -6.29 -7.22
C CYS A 441 0.32 -7.37 -6.45
N GLN A 442 0.67 -7.55 -5.17
CA GLN A 442 0.17 -8.65 -4.33
C GLN A 442 -0.54 -8.15 -3.07
N ALA A 443 -1.48 -8.97 -2.59
CA ALA A 443 -2.04 -8.89 -1.25
C ALA A 443 -1.54 -10.08 -0.41
N ARG A 444 -1.92 -10.14 0.87
CA ARG A 444 -1.51 -11.22 1.78
C ARG A 444 -2.70 -11.81 2.50
N LEU A 445 -2.88 -13.13 2.43
CA LEU A 445 -3.74 -13.88 3.34
C LEU A 445 -2.98 -14.11 4.65
N ILE A 446 -3.62 -13.78 5.77
CA ILE A 446 -3.10 -13.95 7.12
C ILE A 446 -4.06 -14.86 7.90
N GLU A 447 -3.54 -15.94 8.45
CA GLU A 447 -4.32 -16.88 9.27
C GLU A 447 -3.64 -17.08 10.62
N LEU A 448 -4.31 -16.67 11.70
CA LEU A 448 -3.89 -16.93 13.07
C LEU A 448 -4.53 -18.24 13.52
N PHE A 449 -3.73 -19.15 14.09
CA PHE A 449 -4.23 -20.43 14.57
C PHE A 449 -3.48 -20.92 15.80
N GLN A 450 -4.18 -21.60 16.71
CA GLN A 450 -3.53 -22.39 17.74
C GLN A 450 -2.82 -23.57 17.10
N ALA A 451 -1.60 -23.82 17.54
CA ALA A 451 -0.81 -24.95 17.12
C ALA A 451 -0.47 -25.86 18.32
N ASP A 452 -0.01 -27.08 18.05
CA ASP A 452 0.43 -27.98 19.10
C ASP A 452 1.65 -27.46 19.88
N GLY A 453 1.88 -28.07 21.05
CA GLY A 453 3.00 -27.70 21.92
C GLY A 453 2.84 -26.34 22.62
N GLY A 454 1.61 -25.81 22.74
CA GLY A 454 1.35 -24.51 23.37
C GLY A 454 1.90 -23.34 22.55
N LYS A 455 1.82 -23.46 21.22
CA LYS A 455 2.33 -22.46 20.26
C LYS A 455 1.16 -21.78 19.56
N LEU A 456 1.39 -20.54 19.13
CA LEU A 456 0.56 -19.82 18.18
C LEU A 456 1.27 -19.84 16.82
N GLY A 457 0.50 -20.09 15.77
CA GLY A 457 0.95 -19.99 14.38
C GLY A 457 0.27 -18.84 13.66
N ILE A 458 1.03 -18.18 12.78
CA ILE A 458 0.54 -17.15 11.86
C ILE A 458 0.98 -17.56 10.45
N ALA A 459 0.06 -18.08 9.65
CA ALA A 459 0.35 -18.33 8.24
C ALA A 459 0.20 -17.04 7.45
N CYS A 460 1.22 -16.71 6.68
CA CYS A 460 1.22 -15.67 5.67
C CYS A 460 1.26 -16.33 4.29
N THR A 461 0.34 -15.97 3.40
CA THR A 461 0.31 -16.50 2.02
C THR A 461 0.09 -15.36 1.03
N MET A 462 0.93 -15.24 0.00
CA MET A 462 0.77 -14.21 -1.04
C MET A 462 -0.39 -14.53 -1.96
N LEU A 463 -1.17 -13.49 -2.23
CA LEU A 463 -2.33 -13.48 -3.11
C LEU A 463 -2.02 -12.66 -4.36
N ASP A 464 -2.20 -13.27 -5.51
CA ASP A 464 -2.21 -12.60 -6.81
C ASP A 464 -3.66 -12.29 -7.24
N HIS A 465 -3.94 -11.12 -7.81
CA HIS A 465 -5.17 -10.93 -8.58
C HIS A 465 -5.24 -11.86 -9.82
N ASP A 466 -6.46 -12.13 -10.33
CA ASP A 466 -6.78 -13.07 -11.43
C ASP A 466 -5.98 -12.86 -12.74
N GLY A 467 -5.52 -11.63 -12.98
CA GLY A 467 -4.63 -11.29 -14.10
C GLY A 467 -5.35 -11.28 -15.45
N GLU A 468 -6.67 -11.13 -15.46
CA GLU A 468 -7.45 -11.03 -16.68
C GLU A 468 -7.50 -9.58 -17.20
N GLY A 469 -7.51 -9.40 -18.53
CA GLY A 469 -7.67 -8.10 -19.20
C GLY A 469 -6.70 -7.03 -18.70
N LEU A 470 -7.22 -5.82 -18.43
CA LEU A 470 -6.44 -4.68 -17.97
C LEU A 470 -5.68 -4.93 -16.65
N ALA A 471 -6.18 -5.81 -15.77
CA ALA A 471 -5.46 -6.17 -14.55
C ALA A 471 -4.21 -7.01 -14.85
N GLY A 472 -4.28 -7.93 -15.83
CA GLY A 472 -3.11 -8.67 -16.30
C GLY A 472 -2.05 -7.75 -16.91
N LEU A 473 -2.48 -6.82 -17.76
CA LEU A 473 -1.60 -5.83 -18.37
C LEU A 473 -0.96 -4.90 -17.34
N HIS A 474 -1.72 -4.44 -16.33
CA HIS A 474 -1.19 -3.66 -15.21
C HIS A 474 0.02 -4.35 -14.57
N ARG A 475 -0.12 -5.62 -14.19
CA ARG A 475 0.95 -6.39 -13.55
C ARG A 475 2.16 -6.61 -14.48
N GLU A 476 1.92 -6.86 -15.76
CA GLU A 476 3.00 -7.04 -16.73
C GLU A 476 3.82 -5.77 -16.92
N LEU A 477 3.16 -4.63 -17.09
CA LEU A 477 3.81 -3.33 -17.17
C LEU A 477 4.59 -3.05 -15.88
N ALA A 478 3.99 -3.27 -14.71
CA ALA A 478 4.66 -3.11 -13.41
C ALA A 478 5.93 -3.97 -13.30
N GLY A 479 5.89 -5.22 -13.74
CA GLY A 479 7.04 -6.12 -13.77
C GLY A 479 8.19 -5.63 -14.65
N ASN A 480 7.92 -4.81 -15.66
CA ASN A 480 8.94 -4.27 -16.57
C ASN A 480 9.40 -2.85 -16.23
N VAL A 481 8.88 -2.23 -15.15
CA VAL A 481 9.36 -0.92 -14.71
C VAL A 481 10.80 -1.04 -14.17
N PRO A 482 11.78 -0.25 -14.64
CA PRO A 482 13.13 -0.28 -14.11
C PRO A 482 13.17 0.00 -12.60
N VAL A 483 14.06 -0.68 -11.87
CA VAL A 483 14.27 -0.56 -10.41
C VAL A 483 13.09 -1.06 -9.54
N ARG A 484 11.84 -0.97 -10.01
CA ARG A 484 10.62 -1.35 -9.27
C ARG A 484 9.92 -2.62 -9.79
N GLY A 485 10.37 -3.18 -10.92
CA GLY A 485 9.82 -4.37 -11.57
C GLY A 485 10.39 -5.69 -11.05
N PHE A 486 10.54 -6.68 -11.93
CA PHE A 486 10.97 -8.05 -11.62
C PHE A 486 12.29 -8.12 -10.82
N ASP A 487 13.21 -7.18 -11.07
CA ASP A 487 14.55 -7.15 -10.46
C ASP A 487 14.65 -6.26 -9.21
N SER A 488 13.54 -5.71 -8.70
CA SER A 488 13.51 -4.71 -7.62
C SER A 488 13.81 -5.24 -6.21
N GLY A 489 13.64 -6.54 -6.00
CA GLY A 489 13.64 -7.14 -4.66
C GLY A 489 12.39 -6.83 -3.82
N TYR A 490 11.44 -6.04 -4.32
CA TYR A 490 10.20 -5.70 -3.59
C TYR A 490 9.28 -6.90 -3.38
N SER A 491 9.45 -7.96 -4.17
CA SER A 491 8.83 -9.27 -3.90
C SER A 491 9.19 -9.84 -2.53
N GLY A 492 10.28 -9.39 -1.90
CA GLY A 492 10.81 -9.95 -0.66
C GLY A 492 11.61 -11.23 -0.89
N THR A 493 12.25 -11.73 0.16
CA THR A 493 12.90 -13.05 0.14
C THR A 493 11.86 -14.16 0.37
N PRO A 494 12.21 -15.45 0.18
CA PRO A 494 11.30 -16.54 0.55
C PRO A 494 10.83 -16.50 2.01
N LEU A 495 11.61 -15.90 2.93
CA LEU A 495 11.25 -15.74 4.35
C LEU A 495 10.22 -14.62 4.61
N ASP A 496 9.95 -13.78 3.62
CA ASP A 496 9.04 -12.64 3.69
C ASP A 496 7.70 -12.90 3.00
N ARG A 497 7.61 -13.99 2.23
CA ARG A 497 6.46 -14.32 1.36
C ARG A 497 5.54 -15.33 2.05
N ASN A 498 5.57 -16.58 1.60
CA ASN A 498 4.79 -17.67 2.20
C ASN A 498 5.52 -18.20 3.43
N ALA A 499 5.03 -17.89 4.63
CA ALA A 499 5.67 -18.26 5.87
C ALA A 499 4.67 -18.72 6.94
N ILE A 500 5.06 -19.68 7.78
CA ILE A 500 4.38 -20.00 9.03
C ILE A 500 5.24 -19.43 10.15
N LEU A 501 4.76 -18.33 10.75
CA LEU A 501 5.43 -17.63 11.82
C LEU A 501 4.97 -18.20 13.16
N VAL A 502 5.92 -18.58 14.02
CA VAL A 502 5.62 -19.29 15.26
C VAL A 502 6.09 -18.48 16.46
N LEU A 503 5.25 -18.46 17.50
CA LEU A 503 5.55 -17.88 18.81
C LEU A 503 4.85 -18.69 19.92
N PRO A 504 5.28 -18.61 21.18
CA PRO A 504 4.59 -19.23 22.30
C PRO A 504 3.18 -18.67 22.42
N GLN A 505 2.23 -19.52 22.82
CA GLN A 505 0.89 -19.05 23.13
C GLN A 505 0.96 -18.04 24.31
N PRO A 506 0.35 -16.85 24.17
CA PRO A 506 0.55 -15.78 25.15
C PRO A 506 -0.21 -15.98 26.47
N PHE A 507 -1.26 -16.80 26.49
CA PHE A 507 -2.12 -17.09 27.65
C PHE A 507 -2.83 -18.44 27.53
#